data_AF-A0A7H1B689-F1
#
_entry.id   AF-A0A7H1B689-F1
#
_cell.length_a   1.000
_cell.length_b   1.000
_cell.length_c   1.000
_cell.angle_alpha   90.00
_cell.angle_beta   90.00
_cell.angle_gamma   90.00
#
_symmetry.space_group_name_H-M   'P 1'
#
loop_
_entity.id
_entity.type
_entity.pdbx_description
1 polymer ?
#
loop_
_entity_poly.entity_id
_entity_poly.type
_entity_poly.pdbx_seq_one_letter_code
_entity_poly.pdbx_strand_id
1 'polypeptide(L)'
;MNARGTIDRPLTHDPKKQAPMKPSTSEPAGSAIPDFTTPGATDSRQNRTRQMQLIPEAMARAHMHERLSEAEAERQAMRLVIARRMQRRAERASWRARRALAMAVMQ
;
A
#
# COMPACT_ATOMS: atom_id res chain seq x y z
N MET A 1 -14.16 -24.50 8.72
CA MET A 1 -12.96 -24.84 7.92
C MET A 1 -11.78 -24.06 8.47
N ASN A 2 -10.81 -24.73 9.10
CA ASN A 2 -9.73 -24.09 9.88
C ASN A 2 -8.36 -24.36 9.23
N ALA A 3 -8.17 -23.89 7.99
CA ALA A 3 -6.89 -24.05 7.28
C ALA A 3 -5.94 -22.90 7.66
N ARG A 4 -4.70 -23.24 8.07
CA ARG A 4 -3.61 -22.28 8.31
C ARG A 4 -2.85 -22.04 7.00
N GLY A 5 -2.26 -20.85 6.82
CA GLY A 5 -1.48 -20.50 5.62
C GLY A 5 -2.24 -19.69 4.58
N THR A 6 -3.40 -19.13 4.94
CA THR A 6 -4.11 -18.12 4.14
C THR A 6 -3.59 -16.72 4.45
N ILE A 7 -3.88 -15.76 3.57
CA ILE A 7 -3.44 -14.36 3.67
C ILE A 7 -3.83 -13.76 5.03
N ASP A 8 -5.06 -14.04 5.50
CA ASP A 8 -5.57 -13.52 6.77
C ASP A 8 -5.07 -14.32 8.00
N ARG A 9 -4.37 -15.45 7.80
CA ARG A 9 -3.86 -16.28 8.90
C ARG A 9 -2.54 -16.98 8.52
N PRO A 10 -1.44 -16.22 8.45
CA PRO A 10 -0.16 -16.74 8.00
C PRO A 10 0.36 -17.82 8.96
N LEU A 11 0.92 -18.87 8.39
CA LEU A 11 1.56 -19.93 9.16
C LEU A 11 2.88 -19.40 9.73
N THR A 12 3.10 -19.57 11.04
CA THR A 12 4.35 -19.19 11.69
C THR A 12 5.51 -19.96 11.07
N HIS A 13 6.43 -19.26 10.41
CA HIS A 13 7.59 -19.87 9.81
C HIS A 13 8.60 -20.23 10.90
N ASP A 14 8.80 -21.52 11.16
CA ASP A 14 9.84 -22.02 12.06
C ASP A 14 11.07 -22.46 11.25
N PRO A 15 12.14 -21.64 11.17
CA PRO A 15 13.30 -21.95 10.35
C PRO A 15 14.07 -23.18 10.85
N LYS A 16 13.88 -23.59 12.11
CA LYS A 16 14.61 -24.73 12.71
C LYS A 16 14.00 -26.09 12.36
N LYS A 17 12.77 -26.14 11.84
CA LYS A 17 12.06 -27.37 11.46
C LYS A 17 12.01 -27.60 9.95
N GLN A 18 12.80 -26.85 9.18
CA GLN A 18 12.95 -27.13 7.75
C GLN A 18 13.72 -28.44 7.60
N ALA A 19 13.07 -29.46 7.03
CA ALA A 19 13.80 -30.61 6.52
C ALA A 19 14.83 -30.09 5.49
N PRO A 20 16.05 -30.64 5.42
CA PRO A 20 17.04 -30.27 4.41
C PRO A 20 16.37 -30.29 3.04
N MET A 21 16.17 -29.10 2.46
CA MET A 21 15.62 -28.99 1.12
C MET A 21 16.60 -29.68 0.18
N LYS A 22 16.15 -30.75 -0.48
CA LYS A 22 16.88 -31.27 -1.63
C LYS A 22 16.92 -30.14 -2.67
N PRO A 23 18.08 -29.77 -3.22
CA PRO A 23 18.10 -28.84 -4.34
C PRO A 23 17.21 -29.44 -5.44
N SER A 24 16.25 -28.66 -5.91
CA SER A 24 15.36 -29.08 -6.98
C SER A 24 16.23 -29.43 -8.20
N THR A 25 16.28 -30.71 -8.55
CA THR A 25 16.96 -31.25 -9.73
C THR A 25 16.17 -30.86 -11.00
N SER A 26 16.10 -29.57 -11.25
CA SER A 26 15.72 -29.01 -12.55
C SER A 26 16.75 -27.97 -12.99
N GLU A 27 18.01 -28.19 -12.60
CA GLU A 27 19.15 -27.63 -13.30
C GLU A 27 19.38 -28.50 -14.54
N PRO A 28 19.34 -27.95 -15.76
CA PRO A 28 19.74 -28.70 -16.93
C PRO A 28 21.25 -28.90 -16.85
N ALA A 29 21.66 -30.13 -16.56
CA ALA A 29 23.01 -30.58 -16.84
C ALA A 29 23.27 -30.42 -18.35
N GLY A 30 24.07 -29.43 -18.71
CA GLY A 30 24.60 -29.25 -20.07
C GLY A 30 23.55 -29.08 -21.16
N SER A 31 22.96 -27.89 -21.30
CA SER A 31 22.32 -27.50 -22.55
C SER A 31 23.05 -26.27 -23.09
N ALA A 32 23.59 -26.40 -24.30
CA ALA A 32 24.08 -25.29 -25.10
C ALA A 32 22.91 -24.30 -25.30
N ILE A 33 22.83 -23.29 -24.43
CA ILE A 33 21.98 -22.14 -24.66
C ILE A 33 22.73 -21.32 -25.71
N PRO A 34 22.28 -21.21 -26.98
CA PRO A 34 22.89 -20.24 -27.88
C PRO A 34 22.77 -18.88 -27.19
N ASP A 35 23.86 -18.12 -27.16
CA ASP A 35 23.93 -16.77 -26.59
C ASP A 35 22.80 -15.90 -27.15
N PHE A 36 21.61 -15.96 -26.52
CA PHE A 36 20.54 -15.05 -26.81
C PHE A 36 20.82 -13.82 -25.98
N THR A 37 21.76 -13.04 -26.51
CA THR A 37 21.97 -11.64 -26.16
C THR A 37 20.63 -10.92 -26.34
N THR A 38 19.83 -10.87 -25.28
CA THR A 38 18.82 -9.84 -25.13
C THR A 38 19.50 -8.68 -24.42
N PRO A 39 20.10 -7.71 -25.15
CA PRO A 39 20.68 -6.52 -24.54
C PRO A 39 19.54 -5.71 -23.91
N GLY A 40 19.31 -5.86 -22.60
CA GLY A 40 18.40 -4.99 -21.86
C GLY A 40 17.66 -5.63 -20.69
N ALA A 41 17.65 -6.97 -20.56
CA ALA A 41 16.94 -7.61 -19.44
C ALA A 41 17.77 -7.70 -18.14
N THR A 42 19.09 -7.53 -18.21
CA THR A 42 19.99 -7.52 -17.05
C THR A 42 20.19 -6.15 -16.41
N ASP A 43 19.79 -5.07 -17.07
CA ASP A 43 20.00 -3.70 -16.56
C ASP A 43 19.07 -3.34 -15.39
N SER A 44 17.93 -4.04 -15.21
CA SER A 44 16.94 -3.65 -14.20
C SER A 44 17.16 -4.26 -12.80
N ARG A 45 18.13 -5.16 -12.62
CA ARG A 45 18.44 -5.77 -11.30
C ARG A 45 19.62 -5.13 -10.57
N GLN A 46 19.91 -3.85 -10.85
CA GLN A 46 20.97 -3.08 -10.19
C GLN A 46 20.70 -2.79 -8.69
N ASN A 47 19.47 -2.99 -8.19
CA ASN A 47 19.10 -2.75 -6.78
C ASN A 47 19.43 -3.90 -5.82
N ARG A 48 20.41 -4.77 -6.15
CA ARG A 48 20.95 -5.78 -5.23
C ARG A 48 22.41 -5.47 -4.95
N THR A 49 22.69 -4.40 -4.22
CA THR A 49 24.04 -4.11 -3.72
C THR A 49 24.24 -4.79 -2.37
N ARG A 50 25.33 -5.56 -2.22
CA ARG A 50 25.73 -6.23 -0.95
C ARG A 50 26.51 -5.26 -0.02
N GLN A 51 26.59 -3.99 -0.40
CA GLN A 51 27.27 -2.90 0.30
C GLN A 51 26.24 -2.03 1.01
N MET A 52 26.52 -1.63 2.25
CA MET A 52 25.62 -0.83 3.07
C MET A 52 25.64 0.64 2.58
N GLN A 53 24.75 1.00 1.65
CA GLN A 53 24.62 2.37 1.16
C GLN A 53 23.79 3.23 2.15
N LEU A 54 24.35 3.49 3.34
CA LEU A 54 23.62 4.21 4.41
C LEU A 54 23.14 5.61 3.99
N ILE A 55 23.94 6.37 3.23
CA ILE A 55 23.65 7.78 2.94
C ILE A 55 22.52 7.93 1.90
N PRO A 56 22.57 7.26 0.72
CA PRO A 56 21.49 7.37 -0.27
C PRO A 56 20.16 6.82 0.25
N GLU A 57 20.21 5.74 1.04
CA GLU A 57 19.01 5.15 1.59
C GLU A 57 18.38 6.03 2.68
N ALA A 58 19.18 6.60 3.59
CA ALA A 58 18.68 7.52 4.60
C ALA A 58 18.00 8.75 3.97
N MET A 59 18.60 9.30 2.91
CA MET A 59 18.04 10.42 2.16
C MET A 59 16.74 10.04 1.45
N ALA A 60 16.70 8.86 0.82
CA ALA A 60 15.47 8.35 0.20
C ALA A 60 14.35 8.11 1.23
N ARG A 61 14.67 7.55 2.40
CA ARG A 61 13.71 7.37 3.50
C ARG A 61 13.19 8.71 4.03
N ALA A 62 14.05 9.71 4.20
CA ALA A 62 13.65 11.05 4.62
C ALA A 62 12.70 11.70 3.61
N HIS A 63 13.05 11.67 2.32
CA HIS A 63 12.19 12.20 1.26
C HIS A 63 10.83 11.48 1.20
N MET A 64 10.81 10.16 1.35
CA MET A 64 9.55 9.41 1.39
C MET A 64 8.71 9.76 2.63
N HIS A 65 9.35 10.02 3.76
CA HIS A 65 8.67 10.45 4.98
C HIS A 65 8.02 11.84 4.82
N GLU A 66 8.73 12.78 4.19
CA GLU A 66 8.19 14.09 3.84
C GLU A 66 7.01 13.99 2.86
N ARG A 67 7.12 13.16 1.82
CA ARG A 67 6.01 12.93 0.87
C ARG A 67 4.78 12.34 1.55
N LEU A 68 4.97 11.45 2.52
CA LEU A 68 3.88 10.87 3.31
C LEU A 68 3.22 11.91 4.22
N SER A 69 4.01 12.74 4.91
CA SER A 69 3.47 13.77 5.80
C SER A 69 2.67 14.84 5.03
N GLU A 70 3.16 15.26 3.85
CA GLU A 70 2.42 16.15 2.95
C GLU A 70 1.07 15.53 2.53
N ALA A 71 1.08 14.26 2.10
CA ALA A 71 -0.15 13.57 1.71
C ALA A 71 -1.14 13.40 2.88
N GLU A 72 -0.66 13.21 4.10
CA GLU A 72 -1.51 13.17 5.30
C GLU A 72 -2.14 14.53 5.60
N ALA A 73 -1.39 15.62 5.48
CA ALA A 73 -1.91 16.98 5.66
C ALA A 73 -3.02 17.30 4.65
N GLU A 74 -2.81 16.94 3.37
CA GLU A 74 -3.83 17.10 2.33
C GLU A 74 -5.10 16.30 2.64
N ARG A 75 -4.96 15.04 3.07
CA ARG A 75 -6.10 14.19 3.47
C ARG A 75 -6.88 14.82 4.63
N GLN A 76 -6.20 15.39 5.62
CA GLN A 76 -6.85 16.08 6.73
C GLN A 76 -7.61 17.32 6.27
N ALA A 77 -6.99 18.16 5.43
CA ALA A 77 -7.64 19.34 4.87
C ALA A 77 -8.91 18.98 4.09
N MET A 78 -8.84 17.94 3.24
CA MET A 78 -10.00 17.46 2.47
C MET A 78 -11.13 16.96 3.37
N ARG A 79 -10.81 16.24 4.45
CA ARG A 79 -11.82 15.81 5.44
C ARG A 79 -12.53 16.99 6.09
N LEU A 80 -11.82 18.05 6.45
CA LEU A 80 -12.41 19.26 7.03
C LEU A 80 -13.33 19.98 6.04
N VAL A 81 -12.92 20.11 4.77
CA VAL A 81 -13.74 20.71 3.71
C VAL A 81 -15.04 19.92 3.52
N ILE A 82 -14.97 18.58 3.46
CA ILE A 82 -16.14 17.71 3.35
C ILE A 82 -17.05 17.86 4.57
N ALA A 83 -16.49 17.85 5.78
CA ALA A 83 -17.25 18.03 7.02
C ALA A 83 -18.02 19.36 7.01
N ARG A 84 -17.35 20.46 6.63
CA ARG A 84 -17.99 21.79 6.55
C ARG A 84 -19.10 21.84 5.49
N ARG A 85 -18.92 21.16 4.36
CA ARG A 85 -19.95 21.04 3.32
C ARG A 85 -21.17 20.27 3.84
N MET A 86 -20.95 19.19 4.58
CA MET A 86 -22.03 18.40 5.18
C MET A 86 -22.77 19.20 6.26
N GLN A 87 -22.05 19.96 7.09
CA GLN A 87 -22.66 20.85 8.08
C GLN A 87 -23.61 21.86 7.42
N ARG A 88 -23.17 22.59 6.39
CA ARG A 88 -24.03 23.54 5.66
C ARG A 88 -25.26 22.86 5.06
N ARG A 89 -25.11 21.62 4.55
CA ARG A 89 -26.23 20.84 4.01
C ARG A 89 -27.24 20.48 5.10
N ALA A 90 -26.76 20.06 6.27
CA ALA A 90 -27.59 19.76 7.43
C ALA A 90 -28.32 21.00 7.94
N GLU A 91 -27.65 22.15 8.04
CA GLU A 91 -28.25 23.43 8.43
C GLU A 91 -29.39 23.80 7.46
N ARG A 92 -29.15 23.75 6.15
CA ARG A 92 -30.18 24.03 5.14
C ARG A 92 -31.35 23.06 5.24
N ALA A 93 -31.09 21.77 5.44
CA ALA A 93 -32.14 20.78 5.63
C ALA A 93 -32.98 21.08 6.89
N SER A 94 -32.33 21.46 7.99
CA SER A 94 -33.00 21.82 9.24
C SER A 94 -33.89 23.06 9.08
N TRP A 95 -33.42 24.09 8.38
CA TRP A 95 -34.20 25.29 8.08
C TRP A 95 -35.42 24.97 7.22
N ARG A 96 -35.27 24.12 6.20
CA ARG A 96 -36.38 23.66 5.37
C ARG A 96 -37.41 22.87 6.17
N ALA A 97 -36.96 21.97 7.05
CA ALA A 97 -37.85 21.19 7.91
C ALA A 97 -38.63 22.10 8.87
N ARG A 98 -37.95 23.03 9.55
CA ARG A 98 -38.60 24.02 10.43
C ARG A 98 -39.62 24.86 9.68
N ARG A 99 -39.28 25.33 8.47
CA ARG A 99 -40.21 26.08 7.62
C ARG A 99 -41.42 25.24 7.22
N ALA A 100 -41.22 23.99 6.82
CA ALA A 100 -42.31 23.09 6.45
C ALA A 100 -43.26 22.84 7.62
N LEU A 101 -42.72 22.62 8.83
CA LEU A 101 -43.52 22.49 10.05
C LEU A 101 -44.32 23.77 10.35
N ALA A 102 -43.70 24.95 10.27
CA ALA A 102 -44.41 26.21 10.51
C ALA A 102 -45.54 26.44 9.49
N MET A 103 -45.31 26.11 8.22
CA MET A 103 -46.36 26.18 7.19
C MET A 103 -47.49 25.18 7.44
N ALA A 104 -47.17 23.98 7.94
CA ALA A 104 -48.18 22.96 8.28
C ALA A 104 -49.03 23.33 9.50
N VAL A 105 -48.49 24.13 10.44
CA VAL A 105 -49.22 24.62 11.62
C VAL A 105 -50.12 25.82 11.30
N MET A 106 -49.79 26.60 10.26
CA MET A 106 -50.59 27.76 9.84
C MET A 106 -51.78 27.43 8.91
N GLN A 107 -51.94 26.15 8.52
CA GLN A 107 -53.09 25.64 7.77
C GLN A 107 -54.19 25.18 8.71
#